data_AF-A0A3A9JTW0-F1
#
_entry.id   AF-A0A3A9JTW0-F1
#
_cell.length_a   1.000
_cell.length_b   1.000
_cell.length_c   1.000
_cell.angle_alpha   90.00
_cell.angle_beta   90.00
_cell.angle_gamma   90.00
#
_symmetry.space_group_name_H-M   'P 1'
#
loop_
_entity.id
_entity.type
_entity.pdbx_description
1 polymer ?
#
loop_
_entity_poly.entity_id
_entity_poly.type
_entity_poly.pdbx_seq_one_letter_code
_entity_poly.pdbx_strand_id
1 'polypeptide(L)'
;MPFLLLLVMLMVIFPYLIVPVMVFFGIGILFLLPYVLIFNSFYNVFTIPWQIMKIAADKRIRKNHSLEHATVNVLEQRYGRPLRIGGLAYSNGFSISGPDLPSPYEVLDAAREGHYRMAQGETYLAVHPRCGTSMAAASFLFSLVFILVLIFFNHISLLNIILAFLAANLLAKPFGKILQKFFTTYPDVRDMDVLDIYGKPTAFGFPFEIMVNPNRTYFIRTTAGGRGSWFFLS
;
A
#
# COMPACT_ATOMS: atom_id res chain seq x y z
N MET A 1 -1.35 31.45 22.59
CA MET A 1 -0.54 31.30 23.82
C MET A 1 -1.29 31.49 25.14
N PRO A 2 -2.25 32.43 25.32
CA PRO A 2 -2.94 32.60 26.63
C PRO A 2 -3.86 31.42 26.98
N PHE A 3 -4.49 30.78 25.99
CA PHE A 3 -5.31 29.58 26.19
C PHE A 3 -4.52 28.38 26.74
N LEU A 4 -3.32 28.14 26.20
CA LEU A 4 -2.46 27.05 26.67
C LEU A 4 -1.99 27.29 28.11
N LEU A 5 -1.70 28.55 28.44
CA LEU A 5 -1.24 28.96 29.77
C LEU A 5 -2.37 28.87 30.82
N LEU A 6 -3.60 29.23 30.43
CA LEU A 6 -4.80 29.02 31.24
C LEU A 6 -5.07 27.53 31.48
N LEU A 7 -4.94 26.69 30.46
CA LEU A 7 -5.11 25.24 30.56
C LEU A 7 -4.10 24.64 31.54
N VAL A 8 -2.83 25.04 31.43
CA VAL A 8 -1.75 24.59 32.33
C VAL A 8 -2.00 25.06 33.77
N MET A 9 -2.41 26.31 33.99
CA MET A 9 -2.76 26.79 35.33
C MET A 9 -3.95 26.01 35.92
N LEU A 10 -5.00 25.75 35.14
CA LEU A 10 -6.15 24.97 35.57
C LEU A 10 -5.73 23.53 35.94
N MET A 11 -4.83 22.93 35.17
CA MET A 11 -4.30 21.58 35.43
C MET A 11 -3.47 21.52 36.73
N VAL A 12 -2.70 22.58 37.03
CA VAL A 12 -1.89 22.66 38.26
C VAL A 12 -2.76 22.91 39.50
N ILE A 13 -3.79 23.76 39.38
CA ILE A 13 -4.67 24.14 40.50
C ILE A 13 -5.71 23.05 40.79
N PHE A 14 -6.22 22.37 39.76
CA PHE A 14 -7.27 21.36 39.88
C PHE A 14 -6.87 20.01 39.25
N PRO A 15 -5.81 19.33 39.75
CA PRO A 15 -5.29 18.11 39.13
C PRO A 15 -6.32 16.97 39.09
N TYR A 16 -7.21 16.92 40.07
CA TYR A 16 -8.26 15.90 40.14
C TYR A 16 -9.37 16.07 39.09
N LEU A 17 -9.54 17.27 38.51
CA LEU A 17 -10.52 17.52 37.44
C LEU A 17 -10.10 16.86 36.11
N ILE A 18 -8.81 16.57 35.94
CA ILE A 18 -8.25 15.91 34.75
C ILE A 18 -8.68 14.44 34.70
N VAL A 19 -8.81 13.78 35.85
CA VAL A 19 -9.13 12.35 35.96
C VAL A 19 -10.47 12.00 35.28
N PRO A 20 -11.62 12.62 35.61
CA PRO A 20 -12.88 12.30 34.95
C PRO A 20 -12.88 12.64 33.45
N VAL A 21 -12.14 13.67 33.03
CA VAL A 21 -11.99 14.03 31.61
C VAL A 21 -11.19 12.96 30.86
N MET A 22 -10.06 12.50 31.41
CA MET A 22 -9.26 11.42 30.83
C MET A 22 -10.04 10.10 30.78
N VAL A 23 -10.80 9.79 31.83
CA VAL A 23 -11.66 8.60 31.87
C VAL A 23 -12.76 8.70 30.80
N PHE A 24 -13.41 9.86 30.66
CA PHE A 24 -14.42 10.09 29.62
C PHE A 24 -13.85 9.88 28.20
N PHE A 25 -12.70 10.48 27.89
CA PHE A 25 -12.05 10.28 26.59
C PHE A 25 -11.53 8.86 26.40
N GLY A 26 -10.99 8.23 27.45
CA GLY A 26 -10.52 6.84 27.39
C GLY A 26 -11.66 5.86 27.11
N ILE A 27 -12.79 6.00 27.81
CA ILE A 27 -14.01 5.23 27.54
C ILE A 27 -14.53 5.53 26.14
N GLY A 28 -14.55 6.81 25.73
CA GLY A 28 -14.98 7.22 24.40
C GLY A 28 -14.16 6.57 23.28
N ILE A 29 -12.83 6.57 23.41
CA ILE A 29 -11.92 5.89 22.46
C ILE A 29 -12.18 4.38 22.46
N LEU A 30 -12.27 3.75 23.64
CA LEU A 30 -12.53 2.31 23.74
C LEU A 30 -13.87 1.92 23.11
N PHE A 31 -14.90 2.76 23.29
CA PHE A 31 -16.21 2.57 22.71
C PHE A 31 -16.21 2.78 21.18
N LEU A 32 -15.46 3.76 20.67
CA LEU A 32 -15.39 4.07 19.24
C LEU A 32 -14.47 3.13 18.45
N LEU A 33 -13.47 2.52 19.10
CA LEU A 33 -12.49 1.62 18.46
C LEU A 33 -13.16 0.49 17.64
N PRO A 34 -14.12 -0.29 18.19
CA PRO A 34 -14.85 -1.30 17.43
C PRO A 34 -15.52 -0.74 16.17
N TYR A 35 -16.12 0.44 16.26
CA TYR A 35 -16.79 1.07 15.11
C TYR A 35 -15.79 1.46 14.03
N VAL A 36 -14.68 2.10 14.39
CA VAL A 36 -13.62 2.44 13.44
C VAL A 36 -13.11 1.19 12.73
N LEU A 37 -12.90 0.09 13.46
CA LEU A 37 -12.48 -1.18 12.88
C LEU A 37 -13.53 -1.77 11.93
N ILE A 38 -14.81 -1.76 12.31
CA ILE A 38 -15.91 -2.27 11.50
C ILE A 38 -16.08 -1.43 10.22
N PHE A 39 -16.14 -0.10 10.35
CA PHE A 39 -16.29 0.81 9.21
C PHE A 39 -15.11 0.69 8.24
N ASN A 40 -13.87 0.65 8.75
CA ASN A 40 -12.69 0.43 7.90
C ASN A 40 -12.75 -0.94 7.21
N SER A 41 -13.18 -1.99 7.91
CA SER A 41 -13.31 -3.32 7.33
C SER A 41 -14.37 -3.34 6.21
N PHE A 42 -15.53 -2.73 6.45
CA PHE A 42 -16.60 -2.64 5.45
C PHE A 42 -16.18 -1.81 4.24
N TYR A 43 -15.52 -0.68 4.44
CA TYR A 43 -14.98 0.14 3.35
C TYR A 43 -13.93 -0.62 2.51
N ASN A 44 -13.06 -1.39 3.17
CA ASN A 44 -12.03 -2.20 2.51
C ASN A 44 -12.62 -3.33 1.65
N VAL A 45 -13.76 -3.91 2.05
CA VAL A 45 -14.47 -4.94 1.25
C VAL A 45 -14.80 -4.44 -0.16
N PHE A 46 -15.17 -3.16 -0.31
CA PHE A 46 -15.50 -2.60 -1.63
C PHE A 46 -14.29 -1.97 -2.32
N THR A 47 -13.40 -1.31 -1.58
CA THR A 47 -12.29 -0.57 -2.19
C THR A 47 -11.14 -1.45 -2.68
N ILE A 48 -10.84 -2.57 -2.00
CA ILE A 48 -9.75 -3.47 -2.40
C ILE A 48 -10.03 -4.09 -3.79
N PRO A 49 -11.21 -4.72 -4.05
CA PRO A 49 -11.57 -5.20 -5.39
C PRO A 49 -11.50 -4.09 -6.44
N TRP A 50 -11.99 -2.90 -6.12
CA TRP A 50 -11.99 -1.77 -7.06
C TRP A 50 -10.57 -1.35 -7.47
N GLN A 51 -9.64 -1.27 -6.52
CA GLN A 51 -8.24 -0.96 -6.81
C GLN A 51 -7.59 -2.02 -7.70
N ILE A 52 -7.86 -3.31 -7.45
CA ILE A 52 -7.34 -4.41 -8.27
C ILE A 52 -7.90 -4.32 -9.69
N MET A 53 -9.21 -4.08 -9.84
CA MET A 53 -9.84 -3.90 -11.15
C MET A 53 -9.25 -2.72 -11.90
N LYS A 54 -9.03 -1.59 -11.22
CA LYS A 54 -8.40 -0.41 -11.81
C LYS A 54 -6.99 -0.71 -12.31
N ILE A 55 -6.18 -1.42 -11.51
CA ILE A 55 -4.83 -1.83 -11.92
C ILE A 55 -4.92 -2.81 -13.09
N ALA A 56 -5.74 -3.85 -12.99
CA ALA A 56 -5.84 -4.90 -14.00
C ALA A 56 -6.34 -4.38 -15.36
N ALA A 57 -7.22 -3.37 -15.37
CA ALA A 57 -7.79 -2.79 -16.58
C ALA A 57 -6.81 -1.91 -17.36
N ASP A 58 -5.88 -1.21 -16.69
CA ASP A 58 -4.95 -0.29 -17.34
C ASP A 58 -3.54 -0.88 -17.44
N LYS A 59 -3.13 -1.21 -18.67
CA LYS A 59 -1.79 -1.73 -18.99
C LYS A 59 -0.68 -0.81 -18.47
N ARG A 60 -0.86 0.51 -18.52
CA ARG A 60 0.13 1.49 -18.05
C ARG A 60 0.26 1.45 -16.53
N ILE A 61 -0.85 1.30 -15.81
CA ILE A 61 -0.83 1.11 -14.35
C ILE A 61 -0.11 -0.19 -14.00
N ARG A 62 -0.37 -1.31 -14.71
CA ARG A 62 0.33 -2.58 -14.48
C ARG A 62 1.84 -2.47 -14.71
N LYS A 63 2.27 -1.74 -15.73
CA LYS A 63 3.70 -1.49 -15.99
C LYS A 63 4.33 -0.67 -14.87
N ASN A 64 3.69 0.41 -14.43
CA ASN A 64 4.17 1.18 -13.29
C ASN A 64 4.19 0.40 -11.98
N HIS A 65 3.23 -0.50 -11.77
CA HIS A 65 3.22 -1.42 -10.63
C HIS A 65 4.39 -2.41 -10.69
N SER A 66 4.75 -2.85 -11.90
CA SER A 66 5.91 -3.72 -12.10
C SER A 66 7.21 -2.99 -11.81
N LEU A 67 7.32 -1.71 -12.22
CA LEU A 67 8.46 -0.86 -11.90
C LEU A 67 8.55 -0.53 -10.41
N GLU A 68 7.41 -0.34 -9.73
CA GLU A 68 7.36 -0.17 -8.28
C GLU A 68 7.91 -1.41 -7.56
N HIS A 69 7.43 -2.60 -7.92
CA HIS A 69 7.96 -3.86 -7.40
C HIS A 69 9.45 -4.05 -7.73
N ALA A 70 9.88 -3.73 -8.94
CA ALA A 70 11.28 -3.85 -9.33
C ALA A 70 12.17 -2.92 -8.51
N THR A 71 11.73 -1.68 -8.27
CA THR A 71 12.41 -0.72 -7.41
C THR A 71 12.58 -1.26 -5.99
N VAL A 72 11.50 -1.78 -5.39
CA VAL A 72 11.54 -2.36 -4.03
C VAL A 72 12.44 -3.58 -3.97
N ASN A 73 12.35 -4.50 -4.94
CA ASN A 73 13.20 -5.68 -5.03
C ASN A 73 14.70 -5.31 -5.14
N VAL A 74 15.03 -4.32 -5.97
CA VAL A 74 16.42 -3.83 -6.11
C VAL A 74 16.92 -3.23 -4.80
N LEU A 75 16.12 -2.39 -4.14
CA LEU A 75 16.48 -1.82 -2.84
C LEU A 75 16.73 -2.93 -1.81
N GLU A 76 15.85 -3.93 -1.72
CA GLU A 76 16.01 -5.03 -0.76
C GLU A 76 17.24 -5.89 -1.05
N GLN A 77 17.58 -6.09 -2.31
CA GLN A 77 18.82 -6.74 -2.72
C GLN A 77 20.05 -5.93 -2.28
N ARG A 78 20.07 -4.62 -2.52
CA ARG A 78 21.18 -3.72 -2.13
C ARG A 78 21.39 -3.70 -0.61
N TYR A 79 20.30 -3.66 0.16
CA TYR A 79 20.35 -3.62 1.61
C TYR A 79 20.47 -4.99 2.28
N GLY A 80 20.38 -6.08 1.50
CA GLY A 80 20.48 -7.47 2.00
C GLY A 80 19.37 -7.87 2.98
N ARG A 81 18.27 -7.11 3.04
CA ARG A 81 17.17 -7.35 3.96
C ARG A 81 15.83 -6.83 3.40
N PRO A 82 14.70 -7.41 3.85
CA PRO A 82 13.39 -6.82 3.64
C PRO A 82 13.33 -5.39 4.16
N LEU A 83 12.84 -4.45 3.35
CA LEU A 83 12.58 -3.08 3.77
C LEU A 83 11.10 -2.94 4.15
N ARG A 84 10.82 -2.10 5.15
CA ARG A 84 9.45 -1.72 5.52
C ARG A 84 8.96 -0.57 4.63
N ILE A 85 8.86 -0.82 3.34
CA ILE A 85 8.37 0.14 2.34
C ILE A 85 7.23 -0.48 1.54
N GLY A 86 6.35 0.36 1.02
CA GLY A 86 5.26 -0.05 0.15
C GLY A 86 4.88 1.06 -0.82
N GLY A 87 4.34 0.68 -1.97
CA GLY A 87 3.97 1.61 -3.00
C GLY A 87 2.56 1.47 -3.55
N LEU A 88 2.20 2.46 -4.37
CA LEU A 88 0.96 2.51 -5.15
C LEU A 88 1.30 2.96 -6.57
N ALA A 89 0.75 2.26 -7.54
CA ALA A 89 0.95 2.57 -8.96
C ALA A 89 -0.21 3.39 -9.53
N TYR A 90 0.14 4.31 -10.41
CA TYR A 90 -0.77 5.19 -11.14
C TYR A 90 -0.42 5.14 -12.63
N SER A 91 -1.19 5.81 -13.48
CA SER A 91 -0.89 5.84 -14.92
C SER A 91 0.38 6.66 -15.24
N ASN A 92 0.69 7.68 -14.45
CA ASN A 92 1.83 8.60 -14.67
C ASN A 92 3.05 8.33 -13.78
N GLY A 93 3.09 7.20 -13.08
CA GLY A 93 4.17 6.88 -12.14
C GLY A 93 3.73 5.98 -11.00
N PHE A 94 4.52 5.96 -9.94
CA PHE A 94 4.23 5.23 -8.71
C PHE A 94 4.78 5.96 -7.49
N SER A 95 4.14 5.80 -6.34
CA SER A 95 4.65 6.31 -5.07
C SER A 95 5.25 5.18 -4.25
N ILE A 96 6.29 5.47 -3.47
CA ILE A 96 6.85 4.58 -2.44
C ILE A 96 6.91 5.35 -1.12
N SER A 97 6.51 4.69 -0.04
CA SER A 97 6.50 5.25 1.31
C SER A 97 6.90 4.21 2.34
N GLY A 98 7.51 4.64 3.45
CA GLY A 98 7.79 3.76 4.59
C GLY A 98 8.89 4.28 5.52
N PRO A 99 9.00 3.71 6.73
CA PRO A 99 10.03 4.09 7.70
C PRO A 99 11.46 3.75 7.25
N ASP A 100 11.62 2.71 6.43
CA ASP A 100 12.92 2.26 5.93
C ASP A 100 13.30 2.88 4.57
N LEU A 101 12.59 3.94 4.13
CA LEU A 101 12.77 4.49 2.80
C LEU A 101 14.11 5.28 2.69
N PRO A 102 15.02 4.89 1.77
CA PRO A 102 16.31 5.54 1.60
C PRO A 102 16.23 6.98 1.06
N SER A 103 17.38 7.57 0.72
CA SER A 103 17.41 8.89 0.08
C SER A 103 16.67 8.89 -1.28
N PRO A 104 16.12 10.03 -1.73
CA PRO A 104 15.39 10.07 -3.00
C PRO A 104 16.27 9.70 -4.20
N TYR A 105 17.57 10.01 -4.14
CA TYR A 105 18.53 9.65 -5.19
C TYR A 105 18.74 8.14 -5.28
N GLU A 106 18.89 7.44 -4.15
CA GLU A 106 18.98 5.97 -4.13
C GLU A 106 17.71 5.31 -4.63
N VAL A 107 16.54 5.85 -4.29
CA VAL A 107 15.25 5.33 -4.78
C VAL A 107 15.12 5.51 -6.29
N LEU A 108 15.49 6.68 -6.82
CA LEU A 108 15.48 6.93 -8.27
C LEU A 108 16.48 6.04 -9.00
N ASP A 109 17.67 5.86 -8.45
CA ASP A 109 18.70 4.97 -9.00
C ASP A 109 18.24 3.50 -9.01
N ALA A 110 17.65 3.02 -7.91
CA ALA A 110 17.06 1.69 -7.85
C ALA A 110 15.89 1.51 -8.83
N ALA A 111 15.08 2.55 -9.05
CA ALA A 111 14.00 2.53 -10.04
C ALA A 111 14.54 2.40 -11.48
N ARG A 112 15.63 3.11 -11.79
CA ARG A 112 16.31 3.02 -13.08
C ARG A 112 16.99 1.66 -13.26
N GLU A 113 17.65 1.13 -12.24
CA GLU A 113 18.23 -0.21 -12.26
C GLU A 113 17.14 -1.28 -12.46
N GLY A 114 16.04 -1.19 -11.70
CA GLY A 114 14.91 -2.11 -11.82
C GLY A 114 14.30 -2.09 -13.21
N HIS A 115 14.09 -0.90 -13.79
CA HIS A 115 13.66 -0.75 -15.18
C HIS A 115 14.65 -1.41 -16.16
N TYR A 116 15.94 -1.10 -16.05
CA TYR A 116 16.98 -1.66 -16.91
C TYR A 116 17.01 -3.19 -16.86
N ARG A 117 17.04 -3.77 -15.67
CA ARG A 117 17.08 -5.22 -15.46
C ARG A 117 15.83 -5.92 -15.99
N MET A 118 14.65 -5.34 -15.75
CA MET A 118 13.41 -5.84 -16.36
C MET A 118 13.44 -5.77 -17.88
N ALA A 119 13.95 -4.68 -18.46
CA ALA A 119 14.14 -4.54 -19.90
C ALA A 119 15.12 -5.57 -20.49
N GLN A 120 16.11 -6.02 -19.70
CA GLN A 120 17.03 -7.12 -20.03
C GLN A 120 16.44 -8.52 -19.80
N GLY A 121 15.18 -8.63 -19.35
CA GLY A 121 14.47 -9.91 -19.20
C GLY A 121 14.35 -10.44 -17.78
N GLU A 122 14.82 -9.72 -16.75
CA GLU A 122 14.61 -10.06 -15.34
C GLU A 122 13.17 -9.80 -14.87
N THR A 123 12.21 -10.44 -15.54
CA THR A 123 10.76 -10.25 -15.34
C THR A 123 10.26 -10.65 -13.94
N TYR A 124 11.04 -11.43 -13.19
CA TYR A 124 10.71 -11.81 -11.81
C TYR A 124 10.70 -10.60 -10.86
N LEU A 125 11.43 -9.52 -11.19
CA LEU A 125 11.43 -8.26 -10.44
C LEU A 125 10.06 -7.58 -10.43
N ALA A 126 9.19 -7.88 -11.41
CA ALA A 126 7.82 -7.37 -11.46
C ALA A 126 6.92 -7.93 -10.36
N VAL A 127 7.34 -8.96 -9.62
CA VAL A 127 6.53 -9.60 -8.57
C VAL A 127 7.21 -9.40 -7.23
N HIS A 128 6.44 -8.99 -6.22
CA HIS A 128 6.95 -8.79 -4.86
C HIS A 128 6.14 -9.63 -3.85
N PRO A 129 6.79 -10.37 -2.92
CA PRO A 129 6.11 -11.23 -1.96
C PRO A 129 5.21 -10.49 -0.96
N ARG A 130 5.39 -9.17 -0.79
CA ARG A 130 4.66 -8.35 0.18
C ARG A 130 3.79 -7.27 -0.48
N CYS A 131 3.30 -7.53 -1.70
CA CYS A 131 2.30 -6.68 -2.35
C CYS A 131 0.96 -6.74 -1.62
N GLY A 132 0.63 -5.69 -0.85
CA GLY A 132 -0.55 -5.64 0.01
C GLY A 132 -1.86 -5.81 -0.76
N THR A 133 -1.99 -5.15 -1.93
CA THR A 133 -3.19 -5.24 -2.78
C THR A 133 -3.45 -6.67 -3.25
N SER A 134 -2.39 -7.41 -3.62
CA SER A 134 -2.53 -8.76 -4.16
C SER A 134 -2.73 -9.82 -3.08
N MET A 135 -2.12 -9.67 -1.90
CA MET A 135 -2.42 -10.54 -0.75
C MET A 135 -3.86 -10.33 -0.27
N ALA A 136 -4.30 -9.07 -0.16
CA ALA A 136 -5.66 -8.77 0.26
C ALA A 136 -6.70 -9.30 -0.74
N ALA A 137 -6.42 -9.19 -2.04
CA ALA A 137 -7.23 -9.80 -3.10
C ALA A 137 -7.39 -11.31 -2.91
N ALA A 138 -6.28 -12.00 -2.70
CA ALA A 138 -6.26 -13.45 -2.53
C ALA A 138 -7.00 -13.86 -1.26
N SER A 139 -6.74 -13.20 -0.12
CA SER A 139 -7.48 -13.43 1.14
C SER A 139 -8.99 -13.24 0.93
N PHE A 140 -9.41 -12.18 0.23
CA PHE A 140 -10.81 -11.91 -0.05
C PHE A 140 -11.45 -13.01 -0.90
N LEU A 141 -10.80 -13.40 -2.00
CA LEU A 141 -11.32 -14.44 -2.90
C LEU A 141 -11.45 -15.79 -2.17
N PHE A 142 -10.44 -16.20 -1.41
CA PHE A 142 -10.51 -17.44 -0.62
C PHE A 142 -11.57 -17.37 0.48
N SER A 143 -11.68 -16.24 1.17
CA SER A 143 -12.71 -16.06 2.20
C SER A 143 -14.10 -16.22 1.59
N LEU A 144 -14.35 -15.63 0.42
CA LEU A 144 -15.61 -15.76 -0.29
C LEU A 144 -15.89 -17.22 -0.68
N VAL A 145 -14.90 -17.90 -1.29
CA VAL A 145 -15.04 -19.31 -1.69
C VAL A 145 -15.32 -20.20 -0.48
N PHE A 146 -14.58 -20.05 0.62
CA PHE A 146 -14.79 -20.86 1.80
C PHE A 146 -16.13 -20.59 2.48
N ILE A 147 -16.58 -19.33 2.53
CA ILE A 147 -17.92 -19.01 3.04
C ILE A 147 -18.99 -19.68 2.17
N LEU A 148 -18.87 -19.62 0.84
CA LEU A 148 -19.81 -20.29 -0.07
C LEU A 148 -19.82 -21.81 0.13
N VAL A 149 -18.66 -22.43 0.33
CA VAL A 149 -18.55 -23.86 0.67
C VAL A 149 -19.26 -24.16 1.99
N LEU A 150 -19.04 -23.36 3.04
CA LEU A 150 -19.70 -23.54 4.34
C LEU A 150 -21.22 -23.40 4.24
N ILE A 151 -21.73 -22.44 3.45
CA ILE A 151 -23.16 -22.28 3.18
C ILE A 151 -23.70 -23.53 2.47
N PHE A 152 -23.03 -23.96 1.40
CA PHE A 152 -23.47 -25.09 0.57
C PHE A 152 -23.59 -26.41 1.36
N PHE A 153 -22.63 -26.68 2.26
CA PHE A 153 -22.63 -27.87 3.10
C PHE A 153 -23.34 -27.67 4.45
N ASN A 154 -24.02 -26.55 4.67
CA ASN A 154 -24.73 -26.22 5.92
C ASN A 154 -23.84 -26.31 7.19
N HIS A 155 -22.57 -25.91 7.06
CA HIS A 155 -21.57 -25.90 8.14
C HIS A 155 -21.24 -24.48 8.64
N ILE A 156 -22.18 -23.54 8.48
CA ILE A 156 -22.01 -22.16 8.98
C ILE A 156 -22.01 -22.18 10.51
N SER A 157 -20.84 -21.90 11.09
CA SER A 157 -20.65 -21.65 12.52
C SER A 157 -19.58 -20.59 12.69
N LEU A 158 -19.59 -19.87 13.82
CA LEU A 158 -18.57 -18.85 14.10
C LEU A 158 -17.15 -19.43 14.04
N LEU A 159 -16.95 -20.62 14.60
CA LEU A 159 -15.66 -21.31 14.57
C LEU A 159 -15.22 -21.61 13.12
N ASN A 160 -16.12 -22.14 12.29
CA ASN A 160 -15.79 -22.47 10.90
C ASN A 160 -15.49 -21.23 10.06
N ILE A 161 -16.19 -20.11 10.30
CA ILE A 161 -15.90 -18.83 9.64
C ILE A 161 -14.51 -18.32 10.03
N ILE A 162 -14.15 -18.40 11.31
CA ILE A 162 -12.81 -18.01 11.78
C ILE A 162 -11.74 -18.91 11.14
N LEU A 163 -11.95 -20.22 11.13
CA LEU A 163 -11.02 -21.17 10.50
C LEU A 163 -10.87 -20.93 8.99
N ALA A 164 -11.98 -20.68 8.29
CA ALA A 164 -11.97 -20.31 6.88
C ALA A 164 -11.17 -19.02 6.63
N PHE A 165 -11.37 -17.99 7.45
CA PHE A 165 -10.61 -16.75 7.33
C PHE A 165 -9.11 -16.96 7.58
N LEU A 166 -8.73 -17.75 8.60
CA LEU A 166 -7.33 -18.08 8.87
C LEU A 166 -6.70 -18.86 7.70
N ALA A 167 -7.41 -19.84 7.15
CA ALA A 167 -6.98 -20.59 5.99
C ALA A 167 -6.81 -19.69 4.75
N ALA A 168 -7.75 -18.77 4.52
CA ALA A 168 -7.68 -17.81 3.42
C ALA A 168 -6.43 -16.92 3.51
N ASN A 169 -6.12 -16.41 4.71
CA ASN A 169 -4.92 -15.58 4.94
C ASN A 169 -3.62 -16.37 4.81
N LEU A 170 -3.61 -17.66 5.17
CA LEU A 170 -2.45 -18.53 4.97
C LEU A 170 -2.17 -18.73 3.47
N LEU A 171 -3.22 -18.93 2.67
CA LEU A 171 -3.13 -19.10 1.22
C LEU A 171 -2.86 -17.77 0.48
N ALA A 172 -3.13 -16.62 1.10
CA ALA A 172 -3.05 -15.32 0.45
C ALA A 172 -1.65 -14.99 -0.10
N LYS A 173 -0.57 -15.37 0.61
CA LYS A 173 0.81 -15.08 0.17
C LYS A 173 1.19 -15.77 -1.14
N PRO A 174 1.11 -17.11 -1.26
CA PRO A 174 1.48 -17.79 -2.52
C PRO A 174 0.54 -17.40 -3.67
N PHE A 175 -0.77 -17.31 -3.43
CA PHE A 175 -1.74 -16.97 -4.48
C PHE A 175 -1.69 -15.48 -4.86
N GLY A 176 -1.30 -14.60 -3.95
CA GLY A 176 -1.05 -13.19 -4.24
C GLY A 176 0.04 -13.02 -5.30
N LYS A 177 1.08 -13.86 -5.33
CA LYS A 177 2.10 -13.84 -6.39
C LYS A 177 1.55 -14.26 -7.74
N ILE A 178 0.64 -15.24 -7.76
CA ILE A 178 -0.06 -15.67 -8.97
C ILE A 178 -0.90 -14.52 -9.51
N LEU A 179 -1.70 -13.89 -8.65
CA LEU A 179 -2.53 -12.76 -9.04
C LEU A 179 -1.70 -11.60 -9.60
N GLN A 180 -0.54 -11.33 -9.01
CA GLN A 180 0.40 -10.34 -9.55
C GLN A 180 0.79 -10.66 -10.99
N LYS A 181 1.36 -11.85 -11.20
CA LYS A 181 1.91 -12.27 -12.49
C LYS A 181 0.87 -12.20 -13.63
N PHE A 182 -0.39 -12.51 -13.34
CA PHE A 182 -1.43 -12.57 -14.36
C PHE A 182 -2.26 -11.29 -14.50
N PHE A 183 -2.54 -10.58 -13.39
CA PHE A 183 -3.52 -9.49 -13.39
C PHE A 183 -2.95 -8.13 -13.03
N THR A 184 -2.08 -8.03 -12.01
CA THR A 184 -1.70 -6.71 -11.48
C THR A 184 -0.36 -6.20 -11.97
N THR A 185 0.47 -7.04 -12.60
CA THR A 185 1.80 -6.66 -13.10
C THR A 185 1.94 -7.02 -14.59
N TYR A 186 2.97 -6.49 -15.24
CA TYR A 186 3.25 -6.67 -16.66
C TYR A 186 4.76 -6.84 -16.87
N PRO A 187 5.21 -7.93 -17.52
CA PRO A 187 6.63 -8.27 -17.57
C PRO A 187 7.47 -7.35 -18.44
N ASP A 188 6.87 -6.71 -19.46
CA ASP A 188 7.59 -5.87 -20.42
C ASP A 188 7.31 -4.37 -20.19
N VAL A 189 8.34 -3.67 -19.72
CA VAL A 189 8.33 -2.24 -19.38
C VAL A 189 9.21 -1.40 -20.31
N ARG A 190 9.71 -1.95 -21.42
CA ARG A 190 10.68 -1.29 -22.31
C ARG A 190 10.18 -0.01 -22.98
N ASP A 191 8.88 0.19 -23.02
CA ASP A 191 8.20 1.39 -23.52
C ASP A 191 7.88 2.39 -22.40
N MET A 192 8.46 2.22 -21.21
CA MET A 192 8.31 3.12 -20.07
C MET A 192 9.63 3.82 -19.78
N ASP A 193 9.59 5.11 -19.50
CA ASP A 193 10.76 5.87 -19.08
C ASP A 193 10.58 6.36 -17.64
N VAL A 194 11.62 6.19 -16.82
CA VAL A 194 11.70 6.72 -15.45
C VAL A 194 12.30 8.12 -15.51
N LEU A 195 11.47 9.15 -15.32
CA LEU A 195 11.85 10.54 -15.54
C LEU A 195 12.50 11.16 -14.31
N ASP A 196 11.74 11.24 -13.21
CA ASP A 196 12.07 12.10 -12.07
C ASP A 196 11.43 11.60 -10.77
N ILE A 197 11.90 12.12 -9.64
CA ILE A 197 11.41 11.81 -8.30
C ILE A 197 10.99 13.08 -7.54
N TYR A 198 9.78 13.07 -6.99
CA TYR A 198 9.22 14.18 -6.23
C TYR A 198 9.02 13.77 -4.77
N GLY A 199 9.55 14.56 -3.84
CA GLY A 199 9.14 14.49 -2.44
C GLY A 199 7.72 15.01 -2.31
N LYS A 200 6.82 14.21 -1.73
CA LYS A 200 5.50 14.71 -1.33
C LYS A 200 5.54 15.04 0.16
N PRO A 201 5.34 16.31 0.57
CA PRO A 201 4.88 16.60 1.92
C PRO A 201 3.55 15.88 2.11
N THR A 202 3.44 15.08 3.15
CA THR A 202 2.25 14.29 3.43
C THR A 202 1.09 15.22 3.77
N ALA A 203 0.17 15.44 2.84
CA ALA A 203 -1.12 16.07 3.11
C ALA A 203 -2.20 15.23 2.43
N PHE A 204 -2.89 14.40 3.21
CA PHE A 204 -4.14 13.77 2.78
C PHE A 204 -5.27 14.70 3.25
N GLY A 205 -6.20 15.03 2.35
CA GLY A 205 -7.19 16.10 2.56
C GLY A 205 -8.35 15.74 3.49
N PHE A 206 -8.08 15.39 4.75
CA PHE A 206 -9.10 15.24 5.79
C PHE A 206 -9.01 16.36 6.85
N PRO A 207 -10.14 16.96 7.28
CA PRO A 207 -10.14 18.10 8.21
C PRO A 207 -9.72 17.76 9.65
N PHE A 208 -9.39 16.50 9.97
CA PHE A 208 -8.97 16.06 11.31
C PHE A 208 -7.63 15.28 11.32
N GLU A 209 -6.79 15.39 10.29
CA GLU A 209 -5.46 14.76 10.26
C GLU A 209 -4.39 15.55 11.01
N ILE A 210 -4.49 15.59 12.35
CA ILE A 210 -3.29 15.71 13.21
C ILE A 210 -2.85 14.28 13.52
N MET A 211 -2.41 13.55 12.50
CA MET A 211 -1.63 12.33 12.70
C MET A 211 -0.41 12.46 11.81
N VAL A 212 0.69 12.94 12.40
CA VAL A 212 2.00 13.03 11.76
C VAL A 212 2.33 11.64 11.21
N ASN A 213 2.31 11.45 9.90
CA ASN A 213 2.89 10.27 9.28
C ASN A 213 4.40 10.52 9.21
N PRO A 214 5.23 9.86 10.05
CA PRO A 214 6.67 10.11 10.09
C PRO A 214 7.41 9.55 8.86
N ASN A 215 6.70 8.81 7.99
CA ASN A 215 7.32 8.11 6.87
C ASN A 215 7.56 9.04 5.69
N ARG A 216 8.77 8.99 5.14
CA ARG A 216 9.12 9.64 3.88
C ARG A 216 8.27 9.04 2.76
N THR A 217 7.81 9.90 1.86
CA THR A 217 7.04 9.50 0.68
C THR A 217 7.62 10.15 -0.56
N TYR A 218 7.94 9.33 -1.55
CA TYR A 218 8.40 9.78 -2.86
C TYR A 218 7.43 9.34 -3.95
N PHE A 219 7.29 10.18 -4.97
CA PHE A 219 6.57 9.86 -6.20
C PHE A 219 7.56 9.82 -7.36
N ILE A 220 7.69 8.67 -8.00
CA ILE A 220 8.52 8.46 -9.18
C ILE A 220 7.63 8.64 -10.40
N ARG A 221 7.94 9.63 -11.24
CA ARG A 221 7.18 9.91 -12.45
C ARG A 221 7.69 9.06 -13.60
N THR A 222 6.75 8.48 -14.32
CA THR A 222 7.03 7.70 -15.53
C THR A 222 6.20 8.20 -16.70
N THR A 223 6.74 8.02 -17.90
CA THR A 223 5.98 8.22 -19.13
C THR A 223 6.03 6.96 -19.98
N ALA A 224 4.98 6.74 -20.77
CA ALA A 224 5.05 5.75 -21.83
C ALA A 224 5.80 6.40 -23.00
N GLY A 225 7.02 5.97 -23.24
CA GLY A 225 7.84 6.36 -24.37
C GLY A 225 7.32 5.65 -25.62
N GLY A 226 6.49 6.34 -26.41
CA GLY A 226 6.35 5.99 -27.81
C GLY A 226 7.72 6.13 -28.46
N ARG A 227 8.16 5.13 -29.22
CA ARG A 227 9.29 5.29 -30.15
C ARG A 227 8.97 6.46 -31.08
N GLY A 228 9.45 7.65 -30.72
CA GLY A 228 9.39 8.88 -31.50
C GLY A 228 10.81 9.25 -31.90
N SER A 229 11.17 8.85 -33.12
CA SER A 229 12.18 9.46 -33.98
C SER A 229 13.45 10.04 -33.32
N TRP A 230 14.50 9.23 -33.28
CA TRP A 230 15.81 9.75 -33.66
C TRP A 230 15.78 9.96 -35.18
N PHE A 231 15.20 11.08 -35.64
CA PHE A 231 15.56 11.60 -36.95
C PHE A 231 16.96 12.18 -36.80
N PHE A 232 17.93 11.54 -37.44
CA PHE A 232 19.20 12.16 -37.79
C PHE A 232 18.91 13.54 -38.39
N LEU A 233 19.44 14.59 -37.80
CA LEU A 233 19.76 15.80 -38.54
C LEU A 233 21.27 15.82 -38.70
N SER A 234 21.64 15.65 -39.97
CA SER A 234 22.96 15.89 -40.56
C SER A 234 23.43 17.32 -40.33
#